data_AF-A0AAW5SEJ7-F1
#
_entry.id   AF-A0AAW5SEJ7-F1
#
_cell.length_a   1.000
_cell.length_b   1.000
_cell.length_c   1.000
_cell.angle_alpha   90.00
_cell.angle_beta   90.00
_cell.angle_gamma   90.00
#
_symmetry.space_group_name_H-M   'P 1'
#
loop_
_entity.id
_entity.type
_entity.pdbx_description
1 polymer ?
#
loop_
_entity_poly.entity_id
_entity_poly.type
_entity_poly.pdbx_seq_one_letter_code
_entity_poly.pdbx_strand_id
1 'polypeptide(L)'
;MQLTESWKNVMPQSILDRYDIAETRNAAGVLLATSPEAFADIVEVLDGFELNLDKLTTPGGNKTVIAKELDETFRVHGWREARFDQTVTTRLTIFRWTGSRPVEWCKSGRVSACGSVVATMP
;
A
#
# COMPACT_ATOMS: atom_id res chain seq x y z
N MET A 1 -6.14 7.82 13.13
CA MET A 1 -5.94 6.80 12.07
C MET A 1 -6.82 5.62 12.44
N GLN A 2 -7.66 5.12 11.54
CA GLN A 2 -8.54 3.98 11.86
C GLN A 2 -7.74 2.68 11.71
N LEU A 3 -7.55 1.98 12.83
CA LEU A 3 -6.91 0.66 12.82
C LEU A 3 -7.91 -0.40 12.35
N THR A 4 -7.40 -1.39 11.63
CA THR A 4 -8.13 -2.57 11.19
C THR A 4 -7.49 -3.82 11.77
N GLU A 5 -8.18 -4.95 11.68
CA GLU A 5 -7.73 -6.21 12.30
C GLU A 5 -7.83 -7.42 11.37
N SER A 6 -7.68 -7.22 10.06
CA SER A 6 -7.79 -8.31 9.09
C SER A 6 -6.69 -9.38 9.30
N TRP A 7 -5.58 -8.97 9.92
CA TRP A 7 -4.48 -9.83 10.37
C TRP A 7 -4.93 -10.98 11.27
N LYS A 8 -5.99 -10.82 12.07
CA LYS A 8 -6.49 -11.89 12.97
C LYS A 8 -6.91 -13.16 12.23
N ASN A 9 -7.31 -13.02 10.97
CA ASN A 9 -7.82 -14.14 10.17
C ASN A 9 -6.78 -14.70 9.18
N VAL A 10 -5.67 -14.00 8.96
CA VAL A 10 -4.69 -14.35 7.92
C VAL A 10 -3.30 -14.64 8.48
N MET A 11 -2.95 -14.12 9.66
CA MET A 11 -1.67 -14.38 10.30
C MET A 11 -1.68 -15.70 11.09
N PRO A 12 -0.60 -16.49 11.05
CA PRO A 12 -0.48 -17.68 11.89
C PRO A 12 -0.40 -17.35 13.37
N GLN A 13 -0.87 -18.28 14.21
CA GLN A 13 -0.88 -18.11 15.66
C GLN A 13 0.53 -17.89 16.26
N SER A 14 1.57 -18.52 15.68
CA SER A 14 2.97 -18.33 16.09
C SER A 14 3.42 -16.87 16.07
N ILE A 15 2.90 -16.08 15.11
CA ILE A 15 3.15 -14.65 15.01
C ILE A 15 2.29 -13.89 16.02
N LEU A 16 1.01 -14.23 16.14
CA LEU A 16 0.08 -13.55 17.04
C LEU A 16 0.48 -13.67 18.52
N ASP A 17 1.15 -14.76 18.88
CA ASP A 17 1.62 -15.00 20.25
C ASP A 17 2.89 -14.19 20.60
N ARG A 18 3.64 -13.71 19.59
CA ARG A 18 4.94 -13.05 19.79
C ARG A 18 4.95 -11.57 19.42
N TYR A 19 4.02 -11.10 18.59
CA TYR A 19 4.04 -9.76 18.01
C TYR A 19 2.75 -8.99 18.23
N ASP A 20 2.88 -7.70 18.56
CA ASP A 20 1.80 -6.73 18.47
C ASP A 20 1.65 -6.22 17.04
N ILE A 21 0.46 -6.38 16.46
CA ILE A 21 0.19 -5.99 15.06
C ILE A 21 -0.70 -4.74 15.01
N ALA A 22 -0.18 -3.68 14.40
CA ALA A 22 -0.94 -2.48 14.08
C ALA A 22 -1.17 -2.38 12.57
N GLU A 23 -2.43 -2.44 12.15
CA GLU A 23 -2.80 -2.50 10.73
C GLU A 23 -3.77 -1.36 10.37
N THR A 24 -3.69 -0.87 9.13
CA THR A 24 -4.69 0.06 8.56
C THR A 24 -5.19 -0.46 7.22
N ARG A 25 -6.45 -0.15 6.88
CA ARG A 25 -7.08 -0.48 5.58
C ARG A 25 -6.99 -1.97 5.20
N ASN A 26 -7.07 -2.87 6.18
CA ASN A 26 -6.97 -4.32 5.99
C ASN A 26 -5.68 -4.74 5.26
N ALA A 27 -4.55 -4.09 5.56
CA ALA A 27 -3.27 -4.30 4.87
C ALA A 27 -2.82 -5.76 4.83
N ALA A 28 -3.00 -6.56 5.89
CA ALA A 28 -2.61 -7.97 5.92
C ALA A 28 -3.47 -8.81 4.95
N GLY A 29 -4.79 -8.61 4.96
CA GLY A 29 -5.70 -9.27 4.03
C GLY A 29 -5.45 -8.85 2.57
N VAL A 30 -5.17 -7.57 2.34
CA VAL A 30 -4.80 -7.06 1.00
C VAL A 30 -3.50 -7.70 0.54
N LEU A 31 -2.46 -7.73 1.40
CA LEU A 31 -1.15 -8.29 1.07
C LEU A 31 -1.26 -9.78 0.71
N LEU A 32 -1.99 -10.57 1.49
CA LEU A 32 -2.23 -11.98 1.18
C LEU A 32 -2.97 -12.15 -0.16
N ALA A 33 -3.97 -11.32 -0.43
CA ALA A 33 -4.76 -11.40 -1.66
C ALA A 33 -4.00 -10.97 -2.91
N THR A 34 -3.15 -9.94 -2.82
CA THR A 34 -2.46 -9.37 -3.99
C THR A 34 -1.06 -9.96 -4.20
N SER A 35 -0.42 -10.46 -3.14
CA SER A 35 0.98 -10.89 -3.15
C SER A 35 1.22 -12.02 -2.13
N PRO A 36 0.61 -13.20 -2.34
CA PRO A 36 0.68 -14.32 -1.38
C PRO A 36 2.09 -14.84 -1.14
N GLU A 37 2.98 -14.82 -2.14
CA GLU A 37 4.39 -15.22 -1.99
C GLU A 37 5.13 -14.26 -1.04
N ALA A 38 4.97 -12.95 -1.23
CA ALA A 38 5.56 -11.96 -0.33
C ALA A 38 5.00 -12.04 1.09
N PHE A 39 3.72 -12.38 1.23
CA PHE A 39 3.11 -12.65 2.53
C PHE A 39 3.74 -13.86 3.21
N ALA A 40 3.97 -14.95 2.47
CA ALA A 40 4.62 -16.15 2.98
C ALA A 40 6.06 -15.87 3.44
N ASP A 41 6.84 -15.12 2.66
CA ASP A 41 8.19 -14.70 3.05
C ASP A 41 8.18 -13.91 4.37
N ILE A 42 7.24 -12.97 4.54
CA ILE A 42 7.11 -12.18 5.78
C ILE A 42 6.81 -13.08 6.96
N VAL A 43 5.88 -14.03 6.80
CA VAL A 43 5.56 -15.00 7.85
C VAL A 43 6.79 -15.83 8.21
N GLU A 44 7.51 -16.36 7.24
CA GLU A 44 8.71 -17.19 7.46
C GLU A 44 9.81 -16.39 8.17
N VAL A 45 10.07 -15.16 7.73
CA VAL A 45 11.08 -14.28 8.34
C VAL A 45 10.71 -13.95 9.79
N LEU A 46 9.44 -13.61 10.06
CA LEU A 46 8.98 -13.33 11.42
C LEU A 46 8.91 -14.59 12.29
N ASP A 47 8.73 -15.77 11.69
CA ASP A 47 8.76 -17.04 12.41
C ASP A 47 10.17 -17.45 12.83
N GLY A 48 11.15 -17.21 11.98
CA GLY A 48 12.57 -17.47 12.26
C GLY A 48 13.25 -16.41 13.13
N PHE A 49 12.63 -15.24 13.33
CA PHE A 49 13.23 -14.17 14.11
C PHE A 49 12.99 -14.34 15.61
N GLU A 50 14.07 -14.34 16.39
CA GLU A 50 14.03 -14.39 17.86
C GLU A 50 14.87 -13.26 18.47
N LEU A 51 14.27 -12.53 19.42
CA LEU A 51 14.94 -11.46 20.16
C LEU A 51 15.49 -11.99 21.49
N ASN A 52 16.79 -12.26 21.54
CA ASN A 52 17.46 -12.79 22.74
C ASN A 52 18.25 -11.71 23.50
N LEU A 53 18.44 -11.89 24.81
CA LEU A 53 19.12 -10.94 25.69
C LEU A 53 20.57 -10.65 25.24
N ASP A 54 21.25 -11.66 24.69
CA ASP A 54 22.60 -11.51 24.14
C ASP A 54 22.61 -10.55 22.94
N LYS A 55 21.58 -10.61 22.09
CA LYS A 55 21.41 -9.70 20.94
C LYS A 55 21.12 -8.26 21.39
N LEU A 56 20.52 -8.07 22.57
CA LEU A 56 20.22 -6.77 23.17
C LEU A 56 21.42 -6.15 23.89
N THR A 57 22.24 -6.97 24.55
CA THR A 57 23.36 -6.52 25.38
C THR A 57 24.66 -6.33 24.60
N THR A 58 24.78 -6.95 23.43
CA THR A 58 25.93 -6.74 22.53
C THR A 58 25.95 -5.30 22.02
N PRO A 59 27.00 -4.50 22.30
CA PRO A 59 27.09 -3.12 21.84
C PRO A 59 26.99 -3.03 20.31
N GLY A 60 26.04 -2.24 19.82
CA GLY A 60 25.82 -2.01 18.39
C GLY A 60 26.72 -0.91 17.82
N GLY A 61 27.14 -1.09 16.56
CA GLY A 61 27.73 -0.04 15.71
C GLY A 61 26.68 0.61 14.79
N ASN A 62 27.06 0.94 13.54
CA ASN A 62 26.20 1.66 12.56
C ASN A 62 24.86 0.95 12.23
N LYS A 63 24.81 -0.39 12.33
CA LYS A 63 23.58 -1.20 12.36
C LYS A 63 23.66 -2.20 13.51
N THR A 64 22.58 -2.38 14.25
CA THR A 64 22.50 -3.42 15.30
C THR A 64 22.50 -4.81 14.66
N VAL A 65 23.01 -5.81 15.38
CA VAL A 65 23.05 -7.22 14.93
C VAL A 65 21.65 -7.70 14.53
N ILE A 66 20.64 -7.27 15.29
CA ILE A 66 19.22 -7.56 15.07
C ILE A 66 18.74 -7.06 13.70
N ALA A 67 19.03 -5.81 13.34
CA ALA A 67 18.60 -5.25 12.06
C ALA A 67 19.29 -5.95 10.88
N LYS A 68 20.56 -6.33 11.06
CA LYS A 68 21.33 -7.02 10.03
C LYS A 68 20.78 -8.43 9.75
N GLU A 69 20.42 -9.17 10.80
CA GLU A 69 19.82 -10.49 10.69
C GLU A 69 18.51 -10.46 9.90
N LEU A 70 17.60 -9.54 10.26
CA LEU A 70 16.33 -9.39 9.57
C LEU A 70 16.52 -9.04 8.08
N ASP A 71 17.41 -8.08 7.78
CA ASP A 71 17.72 -7.69 6.41
C ASP A 71 18.30 -8.87 5.60
N GLU A 72 19.15 -9.71 6.22
CA GLU A 72 19.78 -10.86 5.57
C GLU A 72 18.76 -11.95 5.24
N THR A 73 17.82 -12.25 6.14
CA THR A 73 16.76 -13.25 5.87
C THR A 73 15.93 -12.81 4.67
N PHE A 74 15.45 -11.57 4.62
CA PHE A 74 14.73 -11.06 3.46
C PHE A 74 15.57 -11.12 2.17
N ARG A 75 16.88 -10.85 2.22
CA ARG A 75 17.75 -10.96 1.04
C ARG A 75 17.87 -12.38 0.50
N VAL A 76 17.85 -13.40 1.36
CA VAL A 76 17.83 -14.82 0.97
C VAL A 76 16.55 -15.16 0.20
N HIS A 77 15.41 -14.59 0.62
CA HIS A 77 14.13 -14.67 -0.11
C HIS A 77 14.09 -13.80 -1.39
N GLY A 78 15.22 -13.24 -1.82
CA GLY A 78 15.31 -12.46 -3.06
C GLY A 78 14.86 -11.00 -2.93
N TRP A 79 14.48 -10.53 -1.74
CA TRP A 79 14.11 -9.13 -1.53
C TRP A 79 15.32 -8.22 -1.71
N ARG A 80 15.08 -7.06 -2.33
CA ARG A 80 16.12 -6.06 -2.63
C ARG A 80 15.63 -4.68 -2.24
N GLU A 81 16.57 -3.83 -1.83
CA GLU A 81 16.30 -2.43 -1.56
C GLU A 81 15.86 -1.76 -2.87
N ALA A 82 14.68 -1.16 -2.86
CA ALA A 82 14.11 -0.46 -4.00
C ALA A 82 13.92 1.02 -3.64
N ARG A 83 14.25 1.89 -4.60
CA ARG A 83 13.96 3.33 -4.53
C ARG A 83 12.89 3.66 -5.56
N PHE A 84 11.81 4.29 -5.12
CA PHE A 84 10.74 4.75 -5.98
C PHE A 84 10.80 6.28 -6.09
N ASP A 85 11.24 6.78 -7.25
CA ASP A 85 11.28 8.22 -7.55
C ASP A 85 10.02 8.63 -8.30
N GLN A 86 9.22 9.53 -7.71
CA GLN A 86 7.97 10.03 -8.31
C GLN A 86 7.97 11.56 -8.40
N THR A 87 7.73 12.08 -9.61
CA THR A 87 7.51 13.51 -9.84
C THR A 87 6.03 13.78 -10.05
N VAL A 88 5.37 14.44 -9.09
CA VAL A 88 3.95 14.81 -9.19
C VAL A 88 3.83 16.25 -9.67
N THR A 89 3.20 16.46 -10.83
CA THR A 89 2.88 17.80 -11.33
C THR A 89 1.37 18.01 -11.30
N THR A 90 0.89 18.84 -10.38
CA THR A 90 -0.51 19.26 -10.32
C THR A 90 -0.68 20.60 -11.01
N ARG A 91 -1.56 20.67 -12.01
CA ARG A 91 -1.93 21.91 -12.69
C ARG A 91 -3.43 22.15 -12.55
N LEU A 92 -3.78 23.18 -11.80
CA LEU A 92 -5.14 23.69 -11.77
C LEU A 92 -5.35 24.61 -12.97
N THR A 93 -6.25 24.23 -13.88
CA THR A 93 -6.71 25.10 -14.95
C THR A 93 -8.13 25.55 -14.63
N ILE A 94 -8.28 26.83 -14.29
CA ILE A 94 -9.59 27.43 -14.05
C ILE A 94 -10.13 27.93 -15.38
N PHE A 95 -11.24 27.38 -15.83
CA PHE A 95 -11.98 27.94 -16.95
C PHE A 95 -12.95 29.02 -16.45
N ARG A 96 -13.19 30.04 -17.27
CA ARG A 96 -14.20 31.05 -16.96
C ARG A 96 -15.57 30.39 -16.97
N TRP A 97 -16.34 30.54 -15.90
CA TRP A 97 -17.74 30.12 -15.88
C TRP A 97 -18.52 30.97 -16.88
N THR A 98 -18.78 30.42 -18.06
CA THR A 98 -19.73 30.98 -19.02
C THR A 98 -21.08 30.38 -18.69
N GLY A 99 -21.95 31.16 -18.02
CA GLY A 99 -23.25 30.70 -17.52
C GLY A 99 -24.01 29.79 -18.48
N SER A 100 -24.76 28.85 -17.90
CA SER A 100 -25.55 27.78 -18.52
C SER A 100 -25.97 28.06 -19.97
N ARG A 101 -25.09 27.73 -20.90
CA ARG A 101 -25.53 27.30 -22.23
C ARG A 101 -25.68 25.78 -22.13
N PRO A 102 -26.77 25.18 -22.64
CA PRO A 102 -26.81 23.75 -22.78
C PRO A 102 -25.56 23.36 -23.56
N VAL A 103 -24.76 22.46 -22.99
CA VAL A 103 -23.51 22.00 -23.58
C VAL A 103 -23.85 21.26 -24.88
N GLU A 104 -23.88 21.99 -26.00
CA GLU A 104 -23.58 21.38 -27.28
C GLU A 104 -22.09 21.11 -27.30
N TRP A 105 -21.76 19.83 -27.14
CA TRP A 105 -20.44 19.28 -27.37
C TRP A 105 -20.08 19.46 -28.85
N CYS A 106 -19.49 20.59 -29.21
CA CYS A 106 -18.88 20.74 -30.53
C CYS A 106 -17.50 20.07 -30.51
N LYS A 107 -17.45 18.82 -30.96
CA LYS A 107 -16.20 18.09 -31.21
C LYS A 107 -15.64 18.43 -32.59
N SER A 108 -14.34 18.73 -32.64
CA SER A 108 -13.48 18.44 -33.79
C SER A 108 -12.05 18.23 -33.26
N GLY A 109 -11.35 17.11 -33.50
CA GLY A 109 -11.50 16.16 -34.59
C GLY A 109 -11.12 14.71 -34.25
N ARG A 110 -12.02 14.02 -33.52
CA ARG A 110 -12.43 12.61 -33.76
C ARG A 110 -13.47 12.16 -32.70
N VAL A 111 -14.74 12.50 -32.95
CA VAL A 111 -16.02 11.88 -32.51
C VAL A 111 -16.30 11.53 -31.04
N SER A 112 -17.48 11.94 -30.58
CA SER A 112 -18.46 11.29 -29.67
C SER A 112 -19.56 12.30 -29.36
N ALA A 113 -20.79 11.90 -29.68
CA ALA A 113 -22.02 12.58 -29.36
C ALA A 113 -22.51 12.14 -27.97
N CYS A 114 -23.27 12.98 -27.28
CA CYS A 114 -24.31 12.49 -26.38
C CYS A 114 -25.42 13.54 -26.33
N GLY A 115 -26.58 13.19 -26.92
CA GLY A 115 -27.76 14.02 -26.89
C GLY A 115 -28.35 14.08 -25.48
N SER A 116 -28.86 15.24 -25.10
CA SER A 116 -29.82 15.34 -24.00
C SER A 116 -31.09 16.01 -24.53
N VAL A 117 -32.15 15.21 -24.60
CA VAL A 117 -33.52 15.71 -24.70
C VAL A 117 -33.89 16.20 -23.32
N VAL A 118 -34.14 17.50 -23.16
CA VAL A 118 -34.80 18.03 -21.97
C VAL A 118 -36.26 18.22 -22.33
N ALA A 119 -37.10 17.32 -21.84
CA ALA A 119 -38.54 17.47 -21.85
C ALA A 119 -38.92 18.55 -20.82
N THR A 120 -39.59 19.61 -21.25
CA THR A 120 -40.40 20.46 -20.38
C THR A 120 -41.86 20.04 -20.53
N MET A 121 -42.41 19.43 -19.48
CA MET A 121 -43.84 19.25 -19.23
C MET A 121 -44.43 20.57 -18.67
N PRO A 122 -45.75 20.79 -18.78
CA PRO A 122 -46.39 22.06 -19.14
C PRO A 122 -46.28 23.20 -18.13
#